data_AF-A0A2N5KSX7-F1
#
_entry.id   AF-A0A2N5KSX7-F1
#
_cell.length_a   1.000
_cell.length_b   1.000
_cell.length_c   1.000
_cell.angle_alpha   90.00
_cell.angle_beta   90.00
_cell.angle_gamma   90.00
#
_symmetry.space_group_name_H-M   'P 1'
#
loop_
_entity.id
_entity.type
_entity.pdbx_description
1 polymer ?
#
loop_
_entity_poly.entity_id
_entity_poly.type
_entity_poly.pdbx_seq_one_letter_code
_entity_poly.pdbx_strand_id
1 'polypeptide(L)'
;MSRGHGRNQRRAVELLAADERAREEGLPPAALRRALGLDRSNARRLVRSLIARGDLEWATDAETGAPHVKLTFWTCLRVVMQRERYRDEPEPVKRYP
;
A
#
# COMPACT_ATOMS: atom_id res chain seq x y z
N MET A 1 1.80 -14.27 -17.39
CA MET A 1 1.83 -12.80 -17.38
C MET A 1 0.97 -12.28 -16.22
N SER A 2 1.56 -11.86 -15.10
CA SER A 2 0.78 -11.25 -14.02
C SER A 2 0.27 -9.90 -14.52
N ARG A 3 -1.04 -9.76 -14.71
CA ARG A 3 -1.69 -8.45 -14.79
C ARG A 3 -1.26 -7.66 -13.53
N GLY A 4 -0.93 -6.37 -13.68
CA GLY A 4 -0.45 -5.53 -12.57
C GLY A 4 -1.45 -5.43 -11.41
N HIS A 5 -1.13 -4.65 -10.37
CA HIS A 5 -2.05 -4.44 -9.24
C HIS A 5 -3.41 -3.92 -9.72
N GLY A 6 -4.49 -4.58 -9.30
CA GLY A 6 -5.84 -4.06 -9.48
C GLY A 6 -6.07 -2.77 -8.68
N ARG A 7 -7.16 -2.04 -8.96
CA ARG A 7 -7.44 -0.72 -8.34
C ARG A 7 -7.27 -0.71 -6.81
N ASN A 8 -7.89 -1.65 -6.12
CA ASN A 8 -7.83 -1.70 -4.65
C ASN A 8 -6.46 -2.15 -4.12
N GLN A 9 -5.74 -2.97 -4.88
CA GLN A 9 -4.38 -3.39 -4.52
C GLN A 9 -3.41 -2.22 -4.63
N ARG A 10 -3.49 -1.46 -5.73
CA ARG A 10 -2.69 -0.25 -5.93
C ARG A 10 -2.98 0.77 -4.84
N ARG A 11 -4.26 1.04 -4.56
CA ARG A 11 -4.66 1.98 -3.52
C ARG A 11 -4.20 1.56 -2.12
N ALA A 12 -4.21 0.26 -1.81
CA ALA A 12 -3.68 -0.23 -0.53
C ALA A 12 -2.18 0.04 -0.40
N VAL A 13 -1.42 -0.22 -1.47
CA VAL A 13 0.03 0.04 -1.50
C VAL A 13 0.32 1.54 -1.37
N GLU A 14 -0.42 2.39 -2.08
CA GLU A 14 -0.28 3.85 -2.01
C GLU A 14 -0.60 4.39 -0.61
N LEU A 15 -1.65 3.87 0.04
CA LEU A 15 -2.02 4.26 1.41
C LEU A 15 -0.91 3.92 2.40
N LEU A 16 -0.40 2.69 2.35
CA LEU A 16 0.67 2.26 3.25
C LEU A 16 2.01 2.95 2.96
N ALA A 17 2.24 3.43 1.73
CA ALA A 17 3.45 4.18 1.38
C ALA A 17 3.35 5.69 1.64
N ALA A 18 2.14 6.24 1.82
CA ALA A 18 1.94 7.68 1.99
C ALA A 18 2.28 8.20 3.38
N ASP A 19 2.15 7.36 4.39
CA ASP A 19 2.35 7.73 5.78
C ASP A 19 3.61 7.06 6.32
N GLU A 20 4.45 7.79 7.05
CA GLU A 20 5.70 7.27 7.62
C GLU A 20 5.44 6.19 8.68
N ARG A 21 4.48 6.43 9.57
CA ARG A 21 4.08 5.46 10.59
C ARG A 21 3.52 4.20 9.96
N ALA A 22 2.72 4.32 8.90
CA ALA A 22 2.21 3.17 8.15
C ALA A 22 3.33 2.36 7.45
N ARG A 23 4.44 3.00 7.08
CA ARG A 23 5.61 2.30 6.49
C ARG A 23 6.39 1.52 7.55
N GLU A 24 6.56 2.09 8.73
CA GLU A 24 7.37 1.49 9.80
C GLU A 24 6.58 0.45 10.61
N GLU A 25 5.43 0.85 11.14
CA GLU A 25 4.59 0.08 12.08
C GLU A 25 3.46 -0.69 11.37
N GLY A 26 3.10 -0.29 10.15
CA GLY A 26 1.95 -0.83 9.45
C GLY A 26 0.62 -0.24 9.92
N LEU A 27 -0.47 -0.78 9.37
CA LEU A 27 -1.82 -0.41 9.75
C LEU A 27 -2.62 -1.64 10.22
N PRO A 28 -3.55 -1.46 11.17
CA PRO A 28 -4.54 -2.50 11.45
C PRO A 28 -5.30 -2.88 10.18
N PRO A 29 -5.57 -4.17 9.90
CA PRO A 29 -6.39 -4.59 8.77
C PRO A 29 -7.78 -3.93 8.75
N ALA A 30 -8.31 -3.59 9.93
CA ALA A 30 -9.56 -2.86 10.07
C ALA A 30 -9.47 -1.41 9.55
N ALA A 31 -8.34 -0.72 9.78
CA ALA A 31 -8.09 0.62 9.28
C ALA A 31 -7.94 0.61 7.75
N LEU A 32 -7.14 -0.33 7.22
CA LEU A 32 -6.99 -0.52 5.78
C LEU A 32 -8.33 -0.83 5.09
N ARG A 33 -9.15 -1.69 5.70
CA ARG A 33 -10.51 -1.98 5.22
C ARG A 33 -11.38 -0.73 5.14
N ARG A 34 -11.40 0.08 6.20
CA ARG A 34 -12.19 1.33 6.26
C ARG A 34 -11.74 2.31 5.19
N ALA A 35 -10.42 2.51 5.04
CA ALA A 35 -9.85 3.42 4.05
C ALA A 35 -10.16 3.03 2.60
N LEU A 36 -10.26 1.72 2.33
CA LEU A 36 -10.58 1.19 1.01
C LEU A 36 -12.08 1.03 0.73
N GLY A 37 -12.95 1.25 1.72
CA GLY A 37 -14.40 1.07 1.57
C GLY A 37 -14.80 -0.37 1.27
N LEU A 38 -14.03 -1.36 1.76
CA LEU A 38 -14.27 -2.78 1.48
C LEU A 38 -15.06 -3.45 2.61
N ASP A 39 -15.85 -4.46 2.26
CA ASP A 39 -16.36 -5.41 3.25
C ASP A 39 -15.24 -6.29 3.81
N ARG A 40 -15.56 -7.02 4.89
CA ARG A 40 -14.60 -7.87 5.61
C ARG A 40 -14.06 -9.02 4.76
N SER A 41 -14.85 -9.57 3.84
CA SER A 41 -14.42 -10.68 2.99
C SER A 41 -13.44 -10.19 1.92
N ASN A 42 -13.81 -9.13 1.21
CA ASN A 42 -12.99 -8.52 0.17
C ASN A 42 -11.69 -7.94 0.72
N ALA A 43 -11.71 -7.30 1.89
CA ALA A 43 -10.48 -6.83 2.54
C ALA A 43 -9.53 -7.98 2.91
N ARG A 44 -10.05 -9.09 3.46
CA ARG A 44 -9.22 -10.28 3.75
C ARG A 44 -8.62 -10.88 2.48
N ARG A 45 -9.41 -10.98 1.41
CA ARG A 45 -8.94 -11.50 0.11
C ARG A 45 -7.87 -10.60 -0.50
N LEU A 46 -8.05 -9.28 -0.40
CA LEU A 46 -7.06 -8.29 -0.84
C LEU A 46 -5.74 -8.45 -0.09
N VAL A 47 -5.77 -8.46 1.25
CA VAL A 47 -4.57 -8.60 2.10
C VAL A 47 -3.85 -9.91 1.79
N ARG A 48 -4.56 -11.04 1.78
CA ARG A 48 -3.97 -12.34 1.43
C ARG A 48 -3.34 -12.34 0.04
N SER A 49 -4.01 -11.73 -0.93
CA SER A 49 -3.50 -11.63 -2.30
C SER A 49 -2.23 -10.77 -2.38
N LEU A 50 -2.13 -9.70 -1.61
CA LEU A 50 -0.94 -8.85 -1.60
C LEU A 50 0.24 -9.50 -0.85
N ILE A 51 -0.04 -10.22 0.24
CA ILE A 51 0.97 -11.03 0.95
C ILE A 51 1.49 -12.14 0.04
N ALA A 52 0.61 -12.87 -0.65
CA ALA A 52 1.01 -13.93 -1.58
C ALA A 52 1.86 -13.42 -2.76
N ARG A 53 1.80 -12.12 -3.06
CA ARG A 53 2.62 -11.46 -4.08
C ARG A 53 3.93 -10.89 -3.54
N GLY A 54 4.15 -10.95 -2.22
CA GLY A 54 5.29 -10.34 -1.55
C GLY A 54 5.21 -8.81 -1.44
N ASP A 55 4.03 -8.21 -1.66
CA ASP A 55 3.84 -6.77 -1.54
C ASP A 55 3.62 -6.33 -0.08
N LEU A 56 3.00 -7.19 0.73
CA LEU A 56 2.71 -6.96 2.15
C LEU A 56 3.29 -8.06 3.04
N GLU A 57 3.51 -7.71 4.29
CA GLU A 57 3.83 -8.62 5.38
C GLU A 57 3.00 -8.32 6.63
N TRP A 58 2.87 -9.32 7.50
CA TRP A 58 2.28 -9.13 8.83
C TRP A 58 3.32 -8.49 9.75
N ALA A 59 2.86 -7.51 10.52
CA ALA A 59 3.59 -6.92 11.62
C ALA A 59 2.78 -7.04 12.90
N THR A 60 3.45 -6.90 14.03
CA THR A 60 2.80 -6.83 15.35
C THR A 60 3.06 -5.45 15.90
N ASP A 61 1.98 -4.77 16.31
CA ASP A 61 2.07 -3.50 17.00
C ASP A 61 2.84 -3.68 18.33
N ALA A 62 3.86 -2.87 18.55
CA ALA A 62 4.77 -3.07 19.69
C ALA A 62 4.10 -2.74 21.03
N GLU A 63 3.12 -1.84 21.04
CA GLU A 63 2.43 -1.39 22.26
C GLU A 63 1.26 -2.31 22.63
N THR A 64 0.45 -2.68 21.65
CA THR A 64 -0.82 -3.39 21.85
C THR A 64 -0.76 -4.88 21.52
N GLY A 65 0.29 -5.34 20.83
CA GLY A 65 0.39 -6.71 20.31
C GLY A 65 -0.62 -7.01 19.18
N ALA A 66 -1.31 -5.99 18.66
CA ALA A 66 -2.32 -6.17 17.64
C ALA A 66 -1.71 -6.48 16.26
N PRO A 67 -2.39 -7.27 15.41
CA PRO A 67 -1.90 -7.58 14.08
C PRO A 67 -2.02 -6.37 13.15
N HIS A 68 -0.91 -5.97 12.56
CA HIS A 68 -0.79 -4.93 11.56
C HIS A 68 -0.37 -5.52 10.21
N VAL A 69 -0.60 -4.77 9.13
CA VAL A 69 -0.08 -5.07 7.80
C VAL A 69 0.74 -3.89 7.31
N LYS A 70 1.92 -4.17 6.78
CA LYS A 70 2.81 -3.15 6.19
C LYS A 70 3.38 -3.60 4.86
N LEU A 71 3.94 -2.65 4.12
CA LEU A 71 4.67 -2.97 2.89
C LEU A 71 5.93 -3.74 3.24
N THR A 72 6.27 -4.72 2.41
CA THR A 72 7.62 -5.29 2.46
C THR A 72 8.64 -4.22 2.10
N PHE A 73 9.88 -4.38 2.60
CA PHE A 73 10.97 -3.42 2.36
C PHE A 73 11.10 -3.05 0.88
N TRP A 74 11.17 -4.05 -0.01
CA TRP A 74 11.32 -3.84 -1.46
C TRP A 74 10.12 -3.14 -2.10
N THR A 75 8.92 -3.43 -1.60
CA THR A 75 7.70 -2.78 -2.11
C THR A 75 7.64 -1.32 -1.67
N CYS A 76 7.98 -1.04 -0.41
CA CYS A 76 8.10 0.31 0.11
C CYS A 76 9.12 1.12 -0.69
N LEU A 77 10.35 0.62 -0.83
CA LEU A 77 11.42 1.27 -1.58
C LEU A 77 10.99 1.56 -3.03
N ARG A 78 10.42 0.58 -3.74
CA ARG A 78 9.93 0.76 -5.12
C ARG A 78 8.92 1.90 -5.23
N VAL A 79 7.97 1.96 -4.30
CA VAL A 79 6.87 2.95 -4.34
C VAL A 79 7.36 4.36 -3.98
N VAL A 80 8.24 4.46 -2.97
CA VAL A 80 8.84 5.74 -2.57
C VAL A 80 9.74 6.30 -3.67
N MET A 81 10.62 5.48 -4.25
CA MET A 81 11.50 5.89 -5.34
C MET A 81 10.73 6.32 -6.60
N GLN A 82 9.63 5.63 -6.92
CA GLN A 82 8.74 6.07 -8.02
C GLN A 82 8.12 7.43 -7.74
N ARG A 83 7.69 7.69 -6.51
CA ARG A 83 7.13 8.99 -6.12
C ARG A 83 8.15 10.12 -6.22
N GLU A 84 9.39 9.91 -5.75
CA GLU A 84 10.44 10.93 -5.82
C GLU A 84 10.79 11.28 -7.26
N ARG A 85 10.86 10.28 -8.15
CA ARG A 85 11.13 10.49 -9.58
C ARG A 85 10.12 11.44 -10.26
N TYR A 86 8.87 11.44 -9.81
CA TYR A 86 7.82 12.33 -10.33
C TYR A 86 7.63 13.62 -9.52
N ARG A 87 8.37 13.82 -8.42
CA ARG A 87 8.31 15.06 -7.63
C ARG A 87 9.10 16.18 -8.30
N ASP A 88 10.13 15.83 -9.05
CA ASP A 88 11.06 16.77 -9.70
C ASP A 88 10.81 16.92 -11.21
N GLU A 89 9.88 16.16 -11.79
CA GLU A 89 9.44 16.36 -13.16
C GLU A 89 8.34 17.44 -13.19
N PRO A 90 8.52 18.58 -13.90
CA PRO A 90 7.46 19.56 -14.04
C PRO A 90 6.25 18.89 -14.70
N GLU A 91 5.03 19.19 -14.21
CA GLU A 91 3.80 18.65 -14.80
C GLU A 91 3.87 18.79 -16.33
N PRO A 92 3.57 17.73 -17.10
CA PRO A 92 3.60 17.81 -18.55
C PRO A 92 2.63 18.91 -18.95
N VAL A 93 3.18 20.02 -19.46
CA VAL A 93 2.41 21.14 -19.98
C VAL A 93 1.48 20.56 -21.02
N LYS A 94 0.18 20.50 -20.69
CA LYS A 94 -0.85 20.06 -21.62
C LYS A 94 -0.80 21.01 -22.81
N ARG A 95 -0.12 20.59 -23.88
CA ARG A 95 -0.25 21.22 -25.19
C ARG A 95 -1.65 20.87 -25.68
N TYR A 96 -2.60 21.75 -25.40
CA TYR A 96 -3.87 21.73 -26.12
C TYR A 96 -3.58 22.15 -27.57
N PRO A 97 -4.17 21.44 -28.57
CA PRO A 97 -4.07 21.82 -29.97
C PRO A 97 -4.75 23.17 -30.25
#